data_AF-A0A1A8HZZ0-F1
#
_entry.id   AF-A0A1A8HZZ0-F1
#
_cell.length_a   1.000
_cell.length_b   1.000
_cell.length_c   1.000
_cell.angle_alpha   90.00
_cell.angle_beta   90.00
_cell.angle_gamma   90.00
#
_symmetry.space_group_name_H-M   'P 1'
#
loop_
_entity.id
_entity.type
_entity.pdbx_description
1 polymer ?
#
loop_
_entity_poly.entity_id
_entity_poly.type
_entity_poly.pdbx_seq_one_letter_code
_entity_poly.pdbx_strand_id
1 'polypeptide(L)'
;MDQRRMAFLFFLTETPCYHWTVLWIVLQLHAMGCIQSIRCKPKSFRDSITVLDLSSSIDSSPTIIDETSSVVLRYRTPHFRANARVEVPPIAAKETWTIGWIQACNHMEFYNTYGDRGMSSWELPDLRDGKILAISDSDGVNYPWYGNTTETFTVVGPTKRESKFTVSMNDNFYPSVTWGVPVSDSNVPLLSSIHRDQSFTTWLVAINQATSETVVLQTVCWRMRLHIEVDSQKPLGQRAVLKEPVAQDQPQKLCKNELIPPNAMVKPNANDAQVLMWRPKKGDPVVVIPPKYSPVPQTRLTSDT
;
A
#
# COMPACT_ATOMS: atom_id res chain seq x y z
N MET A 1 -43.17 -73.49 2.02
CA MET A 1 -42.74 -73.24 3.41
C MET A 1 -43.33 -71.89 3.80
N ASP A 2 -44.62 -71.71 4.05
CA ASP A 2 -45.60 -72.44 4.87
C ASP A 2 -45.17 -72.61 6.32
N GLN A 3 -45.57 -71.66 7.18
CA GLN A 3 -46.38 -71.87 8.39
C GLN A 3 -46.67 -70.49 9.04
N ARG A 4 -47.87 -69.93 8.88
CA ARG A 4 -49.11 -70.08 9.69
C ARG A 4 -49.12 -69.20 10.95
N ARG A 5 -49.94 -68.13 10.94
CA ARG A 5 -51.28 -67.99 11.60
C ARG A 5 -51.12 -67.51 13.07
N MET A 6 -51.94 -66.64 13.64
CA MET A 6 -53.36 -66.40 13.43
C MET A 6 -53.79 -65.02 14.01
N ALA A 7 -54.88 -64.50 13.48
CA ALA A 7 -55.54 -63.24 13.81
C ALA A 7 -56.36 -63.27 15.10
N PHE A 8 -56.72 -62.10 15.65
CA PHE A 8 -58.06 -61.85 16.21
C PHE A 8 -58.45 -60.36 16.08
N LEU A 9 -59.59 -60.12 15.44
CA LEU A 9 -60.35 -58.86 15.44
C LEU A 9 -61.06 -58.66 16.78
N PHE A 10 -61.28 -57.41 17.19
CA PHE A 10 -62.54 -56.99 17.81
C PHE A 10 -62.93 -55.56 17.38
N PHE A 11 -64.23 -55.38 17.20
CA PHE A 11 -64.96 -54.20 16.73
C PHE A 11 -65.29 -53.20 17.87
N LEU A 12 -65.50 -51.93 17.46
CA LEU A 12 -66.42 -50.88 17.98
C LEU A 12 -66.57 -50.65 19.50
N THR A 13 -66.42 -49.38 19.94
CA THR A 13 -67.49 -48.58 20.58
C THR A 13 -67.05 -47.15 20.94
N GLU A 14 -67.86 -46.18 20.50
CA GLU A 14 -68.33 -44.96 21.19
C GLU A 14 -67.41 -43.73 21.48
N THR A 15 -67.84 -42.59 20.93
CA THR A 15 -67.61 -41.16 21.25
C THR A 15 -68.10 -40.76 22.67
N PRO A 16 -67.97 -39.51 23.21
CA PRO A 16 -67.46 -38.22 22.67
C PRO A 16 -66.54 -37.42 23.64
N CYS A 17 -66.09 -36.22 23.20
CA CYS A 17 -65.87 -34.98 24.00
C CYS A 17 -64.56 -34.24 23.65
N TYR A 18 -64.46 -33.71 22.43
CA TYR A 18 -63.42 -32.79 21.99
C TYR A 18 -63.91 -31.33 22.02
N HIS A 19 -64.40 -30.83 23.16
CA HIS A 19 -64.79 -29.41 23.27
C HIS A 19 -64.23 -28.64 24.46
N TRP A 20 -63.36 -29.24 25.28
CA TRP A 20 -62.75 -28.54 26.42
C TRP A 20 -61.23 -28.33 26.32
N THR A 21 -60.57 -28.84 25.28
CA THR A 21 -59.11 -28.75 25.14
C THR A 21 -58.61 -27.55 24.32
N VAL A 22 -59.49 -26.89 23.56
CA VAL A 22 -59.08 -25.75 22.69
C VAL A 22 -59.01 -24.42 23.46
N LEU A 23 -59.76 -24.28 24.57
CA LEU A 23 -59.80 -23.03 25.33
C LEU A 23 -58.55 -22.79 26.20
N TRP A 24 -57.76 -23.83 26.47
CA TRP A 24 -56.49 -23.71 27.21
C TRP A 24 -55.29 -23.35 26.32
N ILE A 25 -55.38 -23.54 25.01
CA ILE A 25 -54.30 -23.20 24.08
C ILE A 25 -54.33 -21.69 23.74
N VAL A 26 -55.51 -21.07 23.75
CA VAL A 26 -55.64 -19.63 23.43
C VAL A 26 -55.22 -18.72 24.61
N LEU A 27 -55.32 -19.20 25.86
CA LEU A 27 -54.92 -18.40 27.04
C LEU A 27 -53.42 -18.47 27.39
N GLN A 28 -52.65 -19.40 26.81
CA GLN A 28 -51.19 -19.46 26.97
C GLN A 28 -50.45 -18.58 25.94
N LEU A 29 -51.15 -17.94 25.00
CA LEU A 29 -50.56 -17.07 23.98
C LEU A 29 -50.55 -15.57 24.33
N HIS A 30 -50.93 -15.19 25.56
CA HIS A 30 -51.00 -13.77 25.99
C HIS A 30 -50.04 -13.36 27.10
N ALA A 31 -49.06 -14.19 27.45
CA ALA A 31 -48.02 -13.79 28.38
C ALA A 31 -46.67 -14.28 27.87
N MET A 32 -45.97 -13.39 27.16
CA MET A 32 -44.53 -13.16 27.24
C MET A 32 -44.13 -12.35 26.02
N GLY A 33 -44.04 -11.04 26.23
CA GLY A 33 -43.30 -10.17 25.33
C GLY A 33 -41.87 -10.69 25.21
N CYS A 34 -41.52 -11.18 24.03
CA CYS A 34 -40.15 -11.21 23.58
C CYS A 34 -40.11 -10.23 22.42
N ILE A 35 -39.86 -8.96 22.77
CA ILE A 35 -39.12 -8.07 21.89
C ILE A 35 -37.80 -8.82 21.68
N GLN A 36 -37.74 -9.66 20.64
CA GLN A 36 -36.49 -10.12 20.09
C GLN A 36 -35.86 -8.87 19.49
N SER A 37 -35.23 -8.09 20.37
CA SER A 37 -34.16 -7.18 20.02
C SER A 37 -33.29 -7.98 19.08
N ILE A 38 -33.29 -7.57 17.82
CA ILE A 38 -32.18 -7.80 16.92
C ILE A 38 -31.00 -7.29 17.73
N ARG A 39 -30.25 -8.20 18.35
CA ARG A 39 -29.02 -7.89 19.06
C ARG A 39 -28.04 -7.58 17.96
N CYS A 40 -28.18 -6.38 17.39
CA CYS A 40 -27.14 -5.73 16.62
C CYS A 40 -25.92 -5.82 17.51
N LYS A 41 -24.98 -6.71 17.18
CA LYS A 41 -23.66 -6.65 17.80
C LYS A 41 -23.25 -5.18 17.68
N PRO A 42 -22.89 -4.50 18.80
CA PRO A 42 -22.41 -3.14 18.69
C PRO A 42 -21.29 -3.17 17.67
N LYS A 43 -21.42 -2.38 16.58
CA LYS A 43 -20.37 -2.26 15.58
C LYS A 43 -19.08 -1.98 16.35
N SER A 44 -18.05 -2.77 16.09
CA SER A 44 -16.77 -2.47 16.71
C SER A 44 -16.35 -1.08 16.24
N PHE A 45 -15.62 -0.30 17.06
CA PHE A 45 -15.16 1.05 16.67
C PHE A 45 -14.54 1.05 15.25
N ARG A 46 -13.86 -0.07 14.92
CA ARG A 46 -13.30 -0.43 13.61
C ARG A 46 -14.30 -0.30 12.45
N ASP A 47 -15.51 -0.84 12.63
CA ASP A 47 -16.56 -0.90 11.60
C ASP A 47 -17.35 0.40 11.47
N SER A 48 -16.99 1.40 12.27
CA SER A 48 -17.69 2.68 12.34
C SER A 48 -16.89 3.87 11.83
N ILE A 49 -15.59 3.71 11.54
CA ILE A 49 -14.83 4.72 10.77
C ILE A 49 -15.33 4.70 9.33
N THR A 50 -15.74 5.86 8.82
CA THR A 50 -16.34 5.99 7.49
C THR A 50 -15.48 6.85 6.59
N VAL A 51 -15.17 6.34 5.39
CA VAL A 51 -14.56 7.14 4.32
C VAL A 51 -15.71 7.83 3.56
N LEU A 52 -15.84 9.14 3.76
CA LEU A 52 -16.91 9.94 3.16
C LEU A 52 -16.65 10.20 1.67
N ASP A 53 -15.40 10.48 1.33
CA ASP A 53 -14.95 10.71 -0.03
C ASP A 53 -13.49 10.24 -0.17
N LEU A 54 -13.14 9.75 -1.35
CA LEU A 54 -11.77 9.38 -1.68
C LEU A 54 -11.51 9.59 -3.15
N SER A 55 -10.50 10.40 -3.44
CA SER A 55 -9.98 10.65 -4.78
C SER A 55 -8.51 10.26 -4.85
N SER A 56 -8.12 9.69 -5.98
CA SER A 56 -6.74 9.38 -6.31
C SER A 56 -6.53 9.64 -7.79
N SER A 57 -5.42 10.31 -8.14
CA SER A 57 -5.08 10.64 -9.53
C SER A 57 -3.58 10.74 -9.73
N ILE A 58 -3.13 10.59 -10.97
CA ILE A 58 -1.81 11.08 -11.40
C ILE A 58 -2.04 12.31 -12.28
N ASP A 59 -1.29 13.39 -12.01
CA ASP A 59 -1.35 14.63 -12.79
C ASP A 59 -1.15 14.33 -14.28
N SER A 60 -1.91 15.01 -15.16
CA SER A 60 -1.89 14.76 -16.61
C SER A 60 -0.68 15.37 -17.33
N SER A 61 0.17 16.12 -16.62
CA SER A 61 1.40 16.64 -17.17
C SER A 61 2.33 15.49 -17.58
N PRO A 62 3.15 15.66 -18.63
CA PRO A 62 4.19 14.68 -18.93
C PRO A 62 5.37 14.83 -17.95
N THR A 63 6.24 13.82 -17.93
CA THR A 63 7.55 13.91 -17.26
C THR A 63 8.35 15.06 -17.85
N ILE A 64 8.85 15.95 -16.99
CA ILE A 64 9.69 17.09 -17.38
C ILE A 64 11.15 16.67 -17.31
N ILE A 65 11.91 16.92 -18.37
CA ILE A 65 13.35 16.67 -18.44
C ILE A 65 14.11 17.99 -18.29
N ASP A 66 15.15 17.99 -17.46
CA ASP A 66 16.03 19.12 -17.21
C ASP A 66 17.49 18.72 -17.50
N GLU A 67 18.03 19.29 -18.58
CA GLU A 67 19.41 19.11 -19.02
C GLU A 67 20.31 20.32 -18.70
N THR A 68 19.91 21.22 -17.79
CA THR A 68 20.70 22.43 -17.49
C THR A 68 22.07 22.13 -16.89
N SER A 69 22.26 20.96 -16.28
CA SER A 69 23.53 20.56 -15.67
C SER A 69 24.42 19.80 -16.65
N SER A 70 25.70 20.19 -16.71
CA SER A 70 26.73 19.46 -17.47
C SER A 70 27.16 18.13 -16.84
N VAL A 71 26.71 17.81 -15.61
CA VAL A 71 27.11 16.61 -14.86
C VAL A 71 25.99 15.57 -14.78
N VAL A 72 24.74 16.03 -14.67
CA VAL A 72 23.57 15.16 -14.53
C VAL A 72 22.40 15.56 -15.42
N LEU A 73 21.63 14.58 -15.84
CA LEU A 73 20.25 14.75 -16.31
C LEU A 73 19.32 14.68 -15.10
N ARG A 74 18.38 15.63 -14.99
CA ARG A 74 17.28 15.55 -14.02
C ARG A 74 15.97 15.31 -14.76
N TYR A 75 15.06 14.64 -14.11
CA TYR A 75 13.68 14.57 -14.58
C TYR A 75 12.72 14.61 -13.41
N ARG A 76 11.51 15.11 -13.65
CA ARG A 76 10.41 15.15 -12.68
C ARG A 76 9.20 14.44 -13.25
N THR A 77 8.77 13.36 -12.62
CA THR A 77 7.52 12.70 -13.02
C THR A 77 6.31 13.50 -12.52
N PRO A 78 5.12 13.26 -13.09
CA PRO A 78 3.88 13.84 -12.60
C PRO A 78 3.60 13.37 -11.17
N HIS A 79 2.85 14.16 -10.40
CA HIS A 79 2.50 13.75 -9.04
C HIS A 79 1.38 12.73 -9.04
N PHE A 80 1.58 11.63 -8.33
CA PHE A 80 0.49 10.87 -7.74
C PHE A 80 -0.09 11.70 -6.59
N ARG A 81 -1.42 11.73 -6.47
CA ARG A 81 -2.16 12.41 -5.41
C ARG A 81 -3.23 11.48 -4.89
N ALA A 82 -3.37 11.40 -3.58
CA ALA A 82 -4.50 10.76 -2.93
C ALA A 82 -5.04 11.65 -1.82
N ASN A 83 -6.36 11.74 -1.73
CA ASN A 83 -7.07 12.57 -0.78
C ASN A 83 -8.30 11.83 -0.29
N ALA A 84 -8.49 11.80 1.03
CA ALA A 84 -9.64 11.16 1.66
C ALA A 84 -10.24 12.05 2.74
N ARG A 85 -11.56 12.18 2.69
CA ARG A 85 -12.35 12.75 3.78
C ARG A 85 -12.86 11.62 4.66
N VAL A 86 -12.51 11.66 5.94
CA VAL A 86 -12.81 10.60 6.90
C VAL A 86 -13.69 11.14 8.02
N GLU A 87 -14.64 10.32 8.45
CA GLU A 87 -15.44 10.52 9.65
C GLU A 87 -15.08 9.43 10.67
N VAL A 88 -14.58 9.85 11.82
CA VAL A 88 -14.32 8.98 12.97
C VAL A 88 -15.45 9.17 13.99
N PRO A 89 -16.11 8.11 14.45
CA PRO A 89 -17.20 8.22 15.42
C PRO A 89 -16.69 8.68 16.80
N PRO A 90 -17.59 9.09 17.71
CA PRO A 90 -17.22 9.41 19.08
C PRO A 90 -16.42 8.28 19.74
N ILE A 91 -15.27 8.62 20.33
CA ILE A 91 -14.41 7.68 21.06
C ILE A 91 -14.80 7.75 22.53
N ALA A 92 -15.35 6.65 23.08
CA ALA A 92 -15.81 6.63 24.46
C ALA A 92 -14.66 6.50 25.49
N ALA A 93 -13.58 5.82 25.12
CA ALA A 93 -12.44 5.53 25.97
C ALA A 93 -11.28 6.50 25.74
N LYS A 94 -10.25 6.42 26.60
CA LYS A 94 -8.96 7.10 26.41
C LYS A 94 -8.13 6.33 25.38
N GLU A 95 -8.58 6.36 24.13
CA GLU A 95 -7.87 5.76 23.00
C GLU A 95 -7.35 6.85 22.07
N THR A 96 -6.18 6.62 21.49
CA THR A 96 -5.62 7.50 20.47
C THR A 96 -5.50 6.75 19.17
N TRP A 97 -6.10 7.30 18.13
CA TRP A 97 -6.12 6.74 16.79
C TRP A 97 -5.45 7.69 15.82
N THR A 98 -4.48 7.19 15.06
CA THR A 98 -3.89 7.92 13.93
C THR A 98 -4.46 7.34 12.63
N ILE A 99 -5.01 8.21 11.80
CA ILE A 99 -5.58 7.87 10.51
C ILE A 99 -4.72 8.53 9.45
N GLY A 100 -4.31 7.80 8.41
CA GLY A 100 -3.48 8.38 7.37
C GLY A 100 -3.05 7.41 6.30
N TRP A 101 -2.08 7.84 5.50
CA TRP A 101 -1.59 7.11 4.34
C TRP A 101 -0.32 6.31 4.64
N ILE A 102 -0.34 5.04 4.22
CA ILE A 102 0.82 4.14 4.19
C ILE A 102 1.07 3.79 2.72
N GLN A 103 2.32 3.80 2.28
CA GLN A 103 2.69 3.41 0.93
C GLN A 103 3.83 2.39 0.97
N ALA A 104 3.82 1.47 0.02
CA ALA A 104 4.91 0.53 -0.19
C ALA A 104 5.20 0.31 -1.68
N CYS A 105 6.47 0.17 -2.02
CA CYS A 105 6.91 -0.24 -3.34
C CYS A 105 6.87 -1.77 -3.43
N ASN A 106 6.13 -2.30 -4.40
CA ASN A 106 5.96 -3.75 -4.60
C ASN A 106 6.67 -4.26 -5.88
N HIS A 107 7.10 -3.36 -6.76
CA HIS A 107 7.91 -3.67 -7.92
C HIS A 107 8.80 -2.47 -8.26
N MET A 108 10.07 -2.73 -8.58
CA MET A 108 11.01 -1.70 -8.98
C MET A 108 11.99 -2.16 -10.05
N GLU A 109 11.96 -1.43 -11.15
CA GLU A 109 12.98 -1.39 -12.19
C GLU A 109 13.43 0.06 -12.37
N PHE A 110 14.73 0.29 -12.27
CA PHE A 110 15.31 1.60 -12.57
C PHE A 110 16.71 1.42 -13.14
N TYR A 111 16.82 1.49 -14.47
CA TYR A 111 18.02 1.24 -15.24
C TYR A 111 18.49 2.51 -15.95
N ASN A 112 19.80 2.72 -15.99
CA ASN A 112 20.44 3.75 -16.81
C ASN A 112 21.50 3.07 -17.69
N THR A 113 21.38 3.19 -19.00
CA THR A 113 22.28 2.54 -19.96
C THR A 113 23.30 3.53 -20.49
N TYR A 114 24.58 3.13 -20.54
CA TYR A 114 25.70 3.98 -20.93
C TYR A 114 26.35 3.49 -22.24
N GLY A 115 25.57 3.48 -23.32
CA GLY A 115 25.97 2.92 -24.62
C GLY A 115 26.49 1.49 -24.47
N ASP A 116 27.63 1.21 -25.09
CA ASP A 116 28.29 -0.09 -25.02
C ASP A 116 29.11 -0.34 -23.75
N ARG A 117 29.11 0.57 -22.77
CA ARG A 117 29.90 0.41 -21.53
C ARG A 117 29.22 -0.48 -20.51
N GLY A 118 27.90 -0.49 -20.47
CA GLY A 118 27.11 -1.22 -19.47
C GLY A 118 25.92 -0.42 -18.98
N MET A 119 25.38 -0.81 -17.82
CA MET A 119 24.24 -0.16 -17.18
C MET A 119 24.48 0.07 -15.69
N SER A 120 23.87 1.12 -15.15
CA SER A 120 23.63 1.23 -13.71
C SER A 120 22.17 0.94 -13.38
N SER A 121 21.92 0.48 -12.16
CA SER A 121 20.56 0.25 -11.69
C SER A 121 20.41 0.55 -10.21
N TRP A 122 19.32 1.23 -9.87
CA TRP A 122 18.86 1.28 -8.49
C TRP A 122 18.03 0.04 -8.22
N GLU A 123 18.36 -0.66 -7.13
CA GLU A 123 17.75 -1.95 -6.82
C GLU A 123 17.35 -2.01 -5.35
N LEU A 124 16.29 -2.78 -5.11
CA LEU A 124 15.87 -3.22 -3.79
C LEU A 124 16.12 -4.73 -3.72
N PRO A 125 17.29 -5.19 -3.24
CA PRO A 125 17.69 -6.60 -3.40
C PRO A 125 16.69 -7.60 -2.82
N ASP A 126 16.16 -7.34 -1.62
CA ASP A 126 15.21 -8.25 -0.99
C ASP A 126 13.85 -8.28 -1.70
N LEU A 127 13.44 -7.18 -2.33
CA LEU A 127 12.24 -7.13 -3.17
C LEU A 127 12.47 -7.86 -4.50
N ARG A 128 13.61 -7.59 -5.16
CA ARG A 128 14.02 -8.24 -6.41
C ARG A 128 14.14 -9.75 -6.26
N ASP A 129 14.71 -10.21 -5.15
CA ASP A 129 14.93 -11.63 -4.85
C ASP A 129 13.66 -12.32 -4.29
N GLY A 130 12.55 -11.60 -4.16
CA GLY A 130 11.28 -12.13 -3.68
C GLY A 130 11.26 -12.50 -2.19
N LYS A 131 12.22 -12.02 -1.40
CA LYS A 131 12.26 -12.25 0.05
C LYS A 131 11.21 -11.44 0.79
N ILE A 132 10.83 -10.30 0.23
CA ILE A 132 9.74 -9.45 0.71
C ILE A 132 8.78 -9.17 -0.45
N LEU A 133 7.50 -8.99 -0.14
CA LEU A 133 6.47 -8.69 -1.14
C LEU A 133 6.38 -7.20 -1.46
N ALA A 134 6.76 -6.35 -0.50
CA ALA A 134 6.79 -4.91 -0.65
C ALA A 134 7.76 -4.32 0.37
N ILE A 135 8.28 -3.13 0.09
CA ILE A 135 9.08 -2.35 1.04
C ILE A 135 8.39 -1.04 1.39
N SER A 136 8.48 -0.65 2.66
CA SER A 136 7.92 0.61 3.14
C SER A 136 8.43 1.80 2.34
N ASP A 137 7.56 2.75 2.01
CA ASP A 137 7.92 4.02 1.39
C ASP A 137 7.66 5.19 2.35
N SER A 138 7.96 4.97 3.63
CA SER A 138 7.76 5.98 4.68
C SER A 138 8.76 7.13 4.57
N ASP A 139 8.47 8.21 5.32
CA ASP A 139 9.35 9.35 5.53
C ASP A 139 10.72 9.01 6.18
N GLY A 140 10.91 7.76 6.62
CA GLY A 140 12.13 7.28 7.28
C GLY A 140 12.21 7.61 8.77
N VAL A 141 11.21 8.29 9.32
CA VAL A 141 11.17 8.75 10.72
C VAL A 141 9.96 8.16 11.45
N ASN A 142 8.76 8.40 10.93
CA ASN A 142 7.47 8.07 11.55
C ASN A 142 6.84 6.87 10.85
N TYR A 143 7.48 5.70 10.93
CA TYR A 143 6.92 4.47 10.38
C TYR A 143 5.55 4.16 11.02
N PRO A 144 4.57 3.67 10.24
CA PRO A 144 4.64 3.31 8.81
C PRO A 144 4.18 4.41 7.84
N TRP A 145 4.01 5.65 8.33
CA TRP A 145 3.34 6.71 7.59
C TRP A 145 4.19 7.23 6.45
N TYR A 146 3.54 7.50 5.30
CA TYR A 146 4.21 8.11 4.15
C TYR A 146 4.78 9.50 4.51
N GLY A 147 4.04 10.26 5.32
CA GLY A 147 4.46 11.54 5.88
C GLY A 147 3.67 11.86 7.16
N ASN A 148 3.94 13.00 7.78
CA ASN A 148 3.31 13.37 9.06
C ASN A 148 2.57 14.73 9.03
N THR A 149 2.46 15.36 7.87
CA THR A 149 1.91 16.72 7.75
C THR A 149 0.44 16.67 7.40
N THR A 150 0.13 16.51 6.11
CA THR A 150 -1.24 16.35 5.61
C THR A 150 -1.62 14.88 5.49
N GLU A 151 -0.65 13.99 5.60
CA GLU A 151 -0.78 12.57 5.32
C GLU A 151 -1.45 11.80 6.46
N THR A 152 -1.46 12.38 7.67
CA THR A 152 -2.04 11.76 8.86
C THR A 152 -2.85 12.76 9.68
N PHE A 153 -3.79 12.24 10.46
CA PHE A 153 -4.57 12.97 11.45
C PHE A 153 -4.73 12.10 12.69
N THR A 154 -4.55 12.68 13.88
CA THR A 154 -4.69 11.96 15.15
C THR A 154 -5.92 12.41 15.91
N VAL A 155 -6.79 11.47 16.25
CA VAL A 155 -7.95 11.67 17.11
C VAL A 155 -7.63 11.12 18.50
N VAL A 156 -7.75 11.97 19.53
CA VAL A 156 -7.53 11.59 20.93
C VAL A 156 -8.88 11.52 21.64
N GLY A 157 -9.21 10.34 22.14
CA GLY A 157 -10.38 10.11 22.98
C GLY A 157 -10.18 10.53 24.44
N PRO A 158 -11.28 10.71 25.19
CA PRO A 158 -12.66 10.56 24.74
C PRO A 158 -13.17 11.76 23.95
N THR A 159 -14.00 11.51 22.93
CA THR A 159 -14.68 12.54 22.14
C THR A 159 -16.20 12.39 22.25
N LYS A 160 -16.93 13.50 22.27
CA LYS A 160 -18.41 13.52 22.41
C LYS A 160 -19.16 13.53 21.07
N ARG A 161 -18.46 13.85 19.98
CA ARG A 161 -19.01 14.01 18.63
C ARG A 161 -18.08 13.33 17.64
N GLU A 162 -18.61 13.04 16.47
CA GLU A 162 -17.81 12.57 15.35
C GLU A 162 -16.73 13.61 14.97
N SER A 163 -15.58 13.12 14.52
CA SER A 163 -14.48 13.94 14.02
C SER A 163 -14.41 13.80 12.50
N LYS A 164 -14.49 14.92 11.79
CA LYS A 164 -14.41 14.98 10.33
C LYS A 164 -13.15 15.71 9.93
N PHE A 165 -12.34 15.09 9.10
CA PHE A 165 -11.08 15.67 8.64
C PHE A 165 -10.72 15.13 7.26
N THR A 166 -9.68 15.72 6.69
CA THR A 166 -9.13 15.35 5.40
C THR A 166 -7.67 14.97 5.60
N VAL A 167 -7.26 13.85 5.01
CA VAL A 167 -5.86 13.45 4.88
C VAL A 167 -5.49 13.35 3.42
N SER A 168 -4.33 13.86 3.05
CA SER A 168 -3.84 13.88 1.68
C SER A 168 -2.37 13.48 1.61
N MET A 169 -1.99 12.85 0.51
CA MET A 169 -0.59 12.61 0.19
C MET A 169 -0.32 12.98 -1.26
N ASN A 170 0.95 13.25 -1.56
CA ASN A 170 1.42 13.44 -2.91
C ASN A 170 2.81 12.81 -3.04
N ASP A 171 3.08 12.20 -4.20
CA ASP A 171 4.35 11.53 -4.46
C ASP A 171 4.78 11.76 -5.90
N ASN A 172 6.09 11.89 -6.12
CA ASN A 172 6.70 11.95 -7.44
C ASN A 172 8.19 11.63 -7.40
N PHE A 173 8.74 11.21 -8.55
CA PHE A 173 10.17 11.00 -8.69
C PHE A 173 10.85 12.27 -9.20
N TYR A 174 11.92 12.66 -8.50
CA TYR A 174 12.79 13.75 -8.91
C TYR A 174 14.29 13.40 -8.78
N PRO A 175 14.78 12.37 -9.51
CA PRO A 175 16.16 11.93 -9.38
C PRO A 175 17.13 12.75 -10.25
N SER A 176 18.42 12.58 -9.98
CA SER A 176 19.53 13.02 -10.83
C SER A 176 20.29 11.80 -11.35
N VAL A 177 20.54 11.73 -12.65
CA VAL A 177 21.26 10.63 -13.32
C VAL A 177 22.51 11.21 -13.97
N THR A 178 23.68 10.63 -13.71
CA THR A 178 24.96 11.11 -14.28
C THR A 178 25.01 10.90 -15.79
N TRP A 179 25.59 11.86 -16.51
CA TRP A 179 25.86 11.69 -17.94
C TRP A 179 26.94 10.64 -18.20
N GLY A 180 27.96 10.58 -17.33
CA GLY A 180 29.05 9.62 -17.39
C GLY A 180 28.78 8.36 -16.59
N VAL A 181 29.59 7.33 -16.83
CA VAL A 181 29.57 6.07 -16.09
C VAL A 181 29.84 6.34 -14.60
N PRO A 182 29.00 5.86 -13.68
CA PRO A 182 29.03 6.29 -12.27
C PRO A 182 30.27 5.85 -11.47
N VAL A 183 31.09 4.95 -12.01
CA VAL A 183 32.36 4.48 -11.41
C VAL A 183 33.60 5.01 -12.13
N SER A 184 33.44 5.90 -13.12
CA SER A 184 34.55 6.41 -13.93
C SER A 184 34.88 7.85 -13.57
N ASP A 185 36.17 8.19 -13.55
CA ASP A 185 36.65 9.57 -13.45
C ASP A 185 36.49 10.35 -14.78
N SER A 186 35.93 9.73 -15.81
CA SER A 186 35.71 10.35 -17.11
C SER A 186 34.44 11.18 -17.15
N ASN A 187 34.56 12.43 -17.59
CA ASN A 187 33.42 13.34 -17.81
C ASN A 187 32.75 13.15 -19.19
N VAL A 188 33.06 12.07 -19.91
CA VAL A 188 32.46 11.83 -21.23
C VAL A 188 30.98 11.45 -21.04
N PRO A 189 30.04 12.16 -21.69
CA PRO A 189 28.63 11.82 -21.64
C PRO A 189 28.38 10.53 -22.43
N LEU A 190 27.98 9.48 -21.73
CA LEU A 190 27.74 8.15 -22.30
C LEU A 190 26.33 7.63 -22.03
N LEU A 191 25.57 8.29 -21.16
CA LEU A 191 24.17 7.98 -20.93
C LEU A 191 23.40 7.98 -22.25
N SER A 192 22.66 6.90 -22.47
CA SER A 192 21.97 6.60 -23.72
C SER A 192 20.49 6.27 -23.53
N SER A 193 20.12 5.76 -22.35
CA SER A 193 18.71 5.50 -22.01
C SER A 193 18.52 5.49 -20.50
N ILE A 194 17.36 5.94 -20.05
CA ILE A 194 16.85 5.75 -18.69
C ILE A 194 15.52 5.01 -18.81
N HIS A 195 15.41 3.89 -18.12
CA HIS A 195 14.18 3.11 -17.98
C HIS A 195 13.78 3.06 -16.51
N ARG A 196 12.52 3.40 -16.22
CA ARG A 196 11.94 3.24 -14.89
C ARG A 196 10.56 2.61 -15.01
N ASP A 197 10.32 1.62 -14.17
CA ASP A 197 9.03 0.98 -14.00
C ASP A 197 8.86 0.62 -12.53
N GLN A 198 7.93 1.28 -11.84
CA GLN A 198 7.70 1.05 -10.42
C GLN A 198 6.22 1.00 -10.11
N SER A 199 5.84 0.01 -9.29
CA SER A 199 4.47 -0.16 -8.82
C SER A 199 4.42 -0.01 -7.30
N PHE A 200 3.31 0.57 -6.85
CA PHE A 200 3.06 0.91 -5.46
C PHE A 200 1.66 0.47 -5.05
N THR A 201 1.56 0.08 -3.79
CA THR A 201 0.27 -0.04 -3.09
C THR A 201 0.23 1.00 -1.99
N THR A 202 -0.87 1.74 -1.94
CA THR A 202 -1.14 2.79 -0.97
C THR A 202 -2.41 2.45 -0.21
N TRP A 203 -2.35 2.54 1.12
CA TRP A 203 -3.46 2.25 2.01
C TRP A 203 -3.84 3.49 2.79
N LEU A 204 -5.15 3.77 2.86
CA LEU A 204 -5.73 4.61 3.90
C LEU A 204 -6.00 3.73 5.12
N VAL A 205 -5.43 4.10 6.26
CA VAL A 205 -5.35 3.20 7.44
C VAL A 205 -5.67 3.98 8.71
N ALA A 206 -6.35 3.32 9.65
CA ALA A 206 -6.46 3.76 11.04
C ALA A 206 -5.66 2.82 11.96
N ILE A 207 -4.79 3.39 12.79
CA ILE A 207 -3.96 2.66 13.75
C ILE A 207 -4.23 3.17 15.16
N ASN A 208 -4.57 2.26 16.08
CA ASN A 208 -4.62 2.56 17.51
C ASN A 208 -3.19 2.62 18.06
N GLN A 209 -2.81 3.74 18.66
CA GLN A 209 -1.45 3.96 19.12
C GLN A 209 -1.06 3.09 20.33
N ALA A 210 -2.03 2.67 21.14
CA ALA A 210 -1.76 1.87 22.34
C ALA A 210 -1.73 0.37 22.04
N THR A 211 -2.62 -0.12 21.17
CA THR A 211 -2.77 -1.55 20.88
C THR A 211 -2.11 -1.98 19.58
N SER A 212 -1.63 -1.04 18.76
CA SER A 212 -1.16 -1.26 17.38
C SER A 212 -2.20 -1.91 16.47
N GLU A 213 -3.47 -1.87 16.89
CA GLU A 213 -4.57 -2.36 16.09
C GLU A 213 -4.67 -1.55 14.80
N THR A 214 -4.69 -2.26 13.66
CA THR A 214 -4.63 -1.66 12.33
C THR A 214 -5.89 -1.99 11.54
N VAL A 215 -6.54 -0.98 10.98
CA VAL A 215 -7.75 -1.09 10.16
C VAL A 215 -7.49 -0.45 8.80
N VAL A 216 -7.56 -1.25 7.74
CA VAL A 216 -7.43 -0.76 6.35
C VAL A 216 -8.79 -0.26 5.88
N LEU A 217 -8.87 1.05 5.59
CA LEU A 217 -10.08 1.73 5.17
C LEU A 217 -10.24 1.69 3.64
N GLN A 218 -9.16 1.91 2.89
CA GLN A 218 -9.14 1.81 1.42
C GLN A 218 -7.76 1.41 0.91
N THR A 219 -7.71 0.60 -0.16
CA THR A 219 -6.48 0.30 -0.93
C THR A 219 -6.52 0.95 -2.31
N VAL A 220 -5.40 1.54 -2.71
CA VAL A 220 -5.18 2.16 -4.02
C VAL A 220 -3.86 1.63 -4.60
N CYS A 221 -3.89 1.12 -5.82
CA CYS A 221 -2.71 0.65 -6.53
C CYS A 221 -2.36 1.63 -7.64
N TRP A 222 -1.07 1.93 -7.83
CA TRP A 222 -0.61 2.82 -8.88
C TRP A 222 0.77 2.44 -9.37
N ARG A 223 1.10 2.89 -10.58
CA ARG A 223 2.34 2.55 -11.27
C ARG A 223 2.86 3.76 -12.01
N MET A 224 4.16 3.93 -12.02
CA MET A 224 4.85 4.96 -12.78
C MET A 224 5.82 4.30 -13.74
N ARG A 225 5.70 4.64 -15.02
CA ARG A 225 6.59 4.16 -16.08
C ARG A 225 7.26 5.32 -16.79
N LEU A 226 8.47 5.12 -17.27
CA LEU A 226 9.25 6.14 -17.94
C LEU A 226 10.32 5.48 -18.81
N HIS A 227 10.45 5.96 -20.04
CA HIS A 227 11.59 5.71 -20.90
C HIS A 227 12.08 7.04 -21.50
N ILE A 228 13.31 7.44 -21.15
CA ILE A 228 14.01 8.55 -21.78
C ILE A 228 15.12 7.97 -22.66
N GLU A 229 15.13 8.34 -23.93
CA GLU A 229 16.26 8.11 -24.83
C GLU A 229 17.20 9.31 -24.77
N VAL A 230 18.51 9.06 -24.79
CA VAL A 230 19.54 10.11 -24.71
C VAL A 230 20.52 9.94 -25.88
N ASP A 231 20.66 11.00 -26.68
CA ASP A 231 21.69 11.10 -27.71
C ASP A 231 22.84 11.96 -27.19
N SER A 232 23.96 11.31 -26.83
CA SER A 232 25.13 12.00 -26.29
C SER A 232 25.87 12.88 -27.30
N GLN A 233 25.61 12.71 -28.60
CA GLN A 233 26.22 13.52 -29.66
C GLN A 233 25.54 14.87 -29.83
N LYS A 234 24.33 15.05 -29.30
CA LYS A 234 23.63 16.32 -29.34
C LYS A 234 24.18 17.30 -28.29
N PRO A 235 24.07 18.61 -28.55
CA PRO A 235 24.36 19.63 -27.56
C PRO A 235 23.52 19.43 -26.29
N LEU A 236 24.10 19.82 -25.14
CA LEU A 236 23.37 19.86 -23.88
C LEU A 236 22.10 20.70 -24.01
N GLY A 237 20.96 20.21 -23.50
CA GLY A 237 19.66 20.84 -23.70
C GLY A 237 18.85 20.24 -24.84
N GLN A 238 19.43 19.33 -25.62
CA GLN A 238 18.79 18.68 -26.77
C GLN A 238 19.06 17.17 -26.83
N ARG A 239 19.66 16.57 -25.79
CA ARG A 239 20.08 15.17 -25.82
C ARG A 239 18.93 14.22 -25.55
N ALA A 240 18.04 14.56 -24.64
CA ALA A 240 17.10 13.64 -24.05
C ALA A 240 15.68 13.83 -24.58
N VAL A 241 15.01 12.72 -24.84
CA VAL A 241 13.62 12.69 -25.33
C VAL A 241 12.84 11.66 -24.53
N LEU A 242 11.72 12.08 -23.94
CA LEU A 242 10.75 11.17 -23.35
C LEU A 242 10.07 10.38 -24.48
N LYS A 243 10.18 9.06 -24.46
CA LYS A 243 9.53 8.17 -25.44
C LYS A 243 8.13 7.81 -24.97
N GLU A 244 8.04 7.00 -23.93
CA GLU A 244 6.78 6.46 -23.42
C GLU A 244 6.86 6.18 -21.92
N PRO A 245 5.71 6.17 -21.22
CA PRO A 245 4.44 6.71 -21.67
C PRO A 245 4.43 8.24 -21.55
N VAL A 246 3.71 8.93 -22.45
CA VAL A 246 3.53 10.40 -22.37
C VAL A 246 2.57 10.78 -21.23
N ALA A 247 1.56 9.93 -20.99
CA ALA A 247 0.60 10.05 -19.89
C ALA A 247 0.62 8.76 -19.06
N GLN A 248 0.55 8.89 -17.74
CA GLN A 248 0.53 7.73 -16.84
C GLN A 248 -0.88 7.15 -16.72
N ASP A 249 -0.94 5.85 -16.43
CA ASP A 249 -2.20 5.20 -16.09
C ASP A 249 -2.73 5.76 -14.77
N GLN A 250 -4.04 6.03 -14.71
CA GLN A 250 -4.66 6.53 -13.49
C GLN A 250 -4.67 5.43 -12.41
N PRO A 251 -4.53 5.82 -11.13
CA PRO A 251 -4.48 4.88 -10.01
C PRO A 251 -5.80 4.12 -9.87
N GLN A 252 -5.70 2.85 -9.47
CA GLN A 252 -6.86 1.97 -9.30
C GLN A 252 -7.23 1.85 -7.83
N LYS A 253 -8.42 2.34 -7.48
CA LYS A 253 -9.06 2.04 -6.20
C LYS A 253 -9.60 0.61 -6.21
N LEU A 254 -9.20 -0.21 -5.23
CA LEU A 254 -9.66 -1.59 -5.15
C LEU A 254 -11.05 -1.69 -4.49
N CYS A 255 -11.91 -2.57 -5.01
CA CYS A 255 -13.21 -2.86 -4.39
C CYS A 255 -13.08 -3.65 -3.08
N LYS A 256 -11.99 -4.42 -2.95
CA LYS A 256 -11.65 -5.19 -1.76
C LYS A 256 -10.28 -4.74 -1.29
N ASN A 257 -10.17 -4.38 -0.02
CA ASN A 257 -8.91 -3.98 0.57
C ASN A 257 -7.94 -5.15 0.65
N GLU A 258 -6.67 -4.86 0.37
CA GLU A 258 -5.57 -5.78 0.57
C GLU A 258 -4.96 -5.61 1.96
N LEU A 259 -4.37 -6.68 2.47
CA LEU A 259 -3.62 -6.63 3.72
C LEU A 259 -2.29 -5.91 3.50
N ILE A 260 -1.85 -5.16 4.50
CA ILE A 260 -0.55 -4.49 4.47
C ILE A 260 0.54 -5.54 4.77
N PRO A 261 1.52 -5.75 3.87
CA PRO A 261 2.64 -6.64 4.15
C PRO A 261 3.42 -6.17 5.39
N PRO A 262 3.92 -7.08 6.25
CA PRO A 262 4.67 -6.68 7.45
C PRO A 262 5.85 -5.74 7.17
N ASN A 263 6.57 -5.96 6.06
CA ASN A 263 7.71 -5.14 5.64
C ASN A 263 7.34 -3.72 5.22
N ALA A 264 6.08 -3.44 4.91
CA ALA A 264 5.60 -2.08 4.67
C ALA A 264 5.40 -1.29 5.98
N MET A 265 5.28 -2.00 7.11
CA MET A 265 4.96 -1.42 8.42
C MET A 265 6.20 -1.01 9.24
N VAL A 266 7.39 -1.44 8.83
CA VAL A 266 8.62 -1.34 9.62
C VAL A 266 9.79 -0.83 8.79
N LYS A 267 10.90 -0.52 9.47
CA LYS A 267 12.18 -0.22 8.83
C LYS A 267 12.72 -1.44 8.06
N PRO A 268 13.50 -1.23 6.99
CA PRO A 268 13.83 0.06 6.36
C PRO A 268 12.77 0.53 5.36
N ASN A 269 12.82 1.82 5.00
CA ASN A 269 12.10 2.34 3.84
C ASN A 269 12.91 2.09 2.55
N ALA A 270 12.27 2.28 1.40
CA ALA A 270 12.86 2.06 0.09
C ALA A 270 14.16 2.85 -0.11
N ASN A 271 14.18 4.13 0.31
CA ASN A 271 15.34 5.00 0.16
C ASN A 271 16.56 4.55 0.98
N ASP A 272 16.36 3.95 2.15
CA ASP A 272 17.44 3.46 3.01
C ASP A 272 17.89 2.04 2.62
N ALA A 273 17.03 1.28 1.96
CA ALA A 273 17.32 -0.10 1.54
C ALA A 273 17.87 -0.22 0.10
N GLN A 274 17.67 0.80 -0.73
CA GLN A 274 18.09 0.74 -2.13
C GLN A 274 19.62 0.78 -2.28
N VAL A 275 20.10 0.12 -3.33
CA VAL A 275 21.51 0.09 -3.72
C VAL A 275 21.68 0.59 -5.15
N LEU A 276 22.76 1.30 -5.44
CA LEU A 276 23.15 1.59 -6.82
C LEU A 276 24.18 0.57 -7.28
N MET A 277 23.82 -0.23 -8.26
CA MET A 277 24.70 -1.20 -8.91
C MET A 277 25.24 -0.64 -10.22
N TRP A 278 26.48 -0.97 -10.53
CA TRP A 278 27.08 -0.83 -11.86
C TRP A 278 27.33 -2.22 -12.44
N ARG A 279 26.86 -2.46 -13.66
CA ARG A 279 27.08 -3.70 -14.42
C ARG A 279 27.76 -3.37 -15.74
N PRO A 280 29.09 -3.50 -15.82
CA PRO A 280 29.81 -3.24 -17.07
C PRO A 280 29.51 -4.34 -18.10
N LYS A 281 29.71 -4.04 -19.38
CA LYS A 281 29.63 -5.05 -20.46
C LYS A 281 30.69 -6.15 -20.33
N LYS A 282 31.81 -5.85 -19.66
CA LYS A 282 32.92 -6.77 -19.37
C LYS A 282 33.37 -6.59 -17.93
N GLY A 283 33.63 -7.68 -17.23
CA GLY A 283 34.04 -7.69 -15.82
C GLY A 283 32.85 -7.87 -14.87
N ASP A 284 33.14 -7.76 -13.58
CA ASP A 284 32.17 -8.06 -12.53
C ASP A 284 31.29 -6.85 -12.18
N PRO A 285 30.03 -7.07 -11.74
CA PRO A 285 29.20 -6.04 -11.16
C PRO A 285 29.84 -5.39 -9.92
N VAL A 286 29.62 -4.09 -9.74
CA VAL A 286 30.16 -3.30 -8.63
C VAL A 286 29.02 -2.59 -7.90
N VAL A 287 29.04 -2.61 -6.57
CA VAL A 287 28.17 -1.75 -5.75
C VAL A 287 28.76 -0.35 -5.75
N VAL A 288 28.07 0.61 -6.37
CA VAL A 288 28.47 2.03 -6.41
C VAL A 288 28.05 2.73 -5.12
N ILE A 289 26.80 2.50 -4.71
CA ILE A 289 26.24 3.06 -3.48
C ILE A 289 25.64 1.90 -2.68
N PRO A 290 26.18 1.57 -1.50
CA PRO A 290 25.61 0.56 -0.62
C PRO A 290 24.31 1.06 0.02
N PRO A 291 23.47 0.16 0.56
CA PRO A 291 22.27 0.58 1.26
C PRO A 291 22.68 1.26 2.57
N LYS A 292 21.90 2.25 3.00
CA LYS A 292 22.11 2.89 4.32
C LYS A 292 21.77 1.93 5.44
N TYR A 293 20.75 1.10 5.23
CA TYR A 293 20.35 0.06 6.16
C TYR A 293 20.86 -1.30 5.68
N SER A 294 21.74 -1.91 6.47
CA SER A 294 22.14 -3.31 6.30
C SER A 294 21.73 -4.11 7.55
N PRO A 295 21.02 -5.24 7.40
CA PRO A 295 20.72 -6.12 8.53
C PRO A 295 21.99 -6.83 9.08
N VAL A 296 23.12 -6.77 8.38
CA VAL A 296 24.40 -7.30 8.85
C VAL A 296 25.13 -6.19 9.63
N PRO A 297 25.55 -6.43 10.90
CA PRO A 297 26.39 -5.49 11.62
C PRO A 297 27.62 -5.15 10.79
N GLN A 298 27.85 -3.86 10.52
CA GLN A 298 29.12 -3.41 9.98
C GLN A 298 30.19 -3.69 11.05
N THR A 299 30.86 -4.84 10.97
CA THR A 299 32.14 -5.03 11.64
C THR A 299 33.04 -3.92 11.11
N ARG A 300 33.31 -2.91 11.95
CA ARG A 300 34.39 -1.95 11.72
C ARG A 300 35.65 -2.77 11.50
N LEU A 301 36.11 -2.87 10.26
CA LEU A 301 37.52 -3.11 10.01
C LEU A 301 38.23 -1.84 10.46
N THR A 302 38.62 -1.82 11.74
CA THR A 302 39.69 -0.94 12.20
C THR A 302 40.93 -1.34 11.43
N SER A 303 41.33 -0.51 10.48
CA SER A 303 42.66 -0.56 9.89
C SER A 303 43.65 -0.10 10.95
N ASP A 304 44.17 -1.05 11.72
CA ASP A 304 45.48 -0.91 12.35
C ASP A 304 46.53 -1.31 11.30
N THR A 305 47.19 -0.30 10.72
CA THR A 305 48.63 -0.24 10.38
C THR A 305 48.98 1.19 10.01
#